data_AF-A0A2E3IYH6-F1
#
_entry.id   AF-A0A2E3IYH6-F1
#
_cell.length_a   1.000
_cell.length_b   1.000
_cell.length_c   1.000
_cell.angle_alpha   90.00
_cell.angle_beta   90.00
_cell.angle_gamma   90.00
#
_symmetry.space_group_name_H-M   'P 1'
#
loop_
_entity.id
_entity.type
_entity.pdbx_description
1 polymer ?
#
loop_
_entity_poly.entity_id
_entity_poly.type
_entity_poly.pdbx_seq_one_letter_code
_entity_poly.pdbx_strand_id
1 'polypeptide(L)' 'MVRHSRRPGVKYSFKVVDKDQVNTFALPGGWLYVNRGLIITAENEAELAGVIGHEIGHVVGKHGARQISKQYGLAMLV' A
#
# COMPACT_ATOMS: atom_id res chain seq x y z
N MET A 1 -4.16 12.48 -0.60
CA MET A 1 -3.10 11.71 -1.29
C MET A 1 -3.57 11.10 -2.61
N VAL A 2 -4.54 10.19 -2.62
CA VAL A 2 -4.99 9.47 -3.84
C VAL A 2 -5.39 10.40 -4.99
N ARG A 3 -6.17 11.45 -4.70
CA ARG A 3 -6.61 12.45 -5.70
C ARG A 3 -5.46 13.19 -6.39
N HIS A 4 -4.29 13.24 -5.76
CA HIS A 4 -3.07 13.87 -6.29
C HIS A 4 -2.07 12.83 -6.85
N SER A 5 -2.43 11.55 -6.85
CA SER A 5 -1.56 10.49 -7.37
C SER A 5 -1.56 10.48 -8.90
N ARG A 6 -0.42 10.14 -9.51
CA ARG A 6 -0.26 10.03 -10.97
C ARG A 6 -0.88 8.75 -11.55
N ARG A 7 -1.89 8.17 -10.89
CA ARG A 7 -2.53 6.91 -11.29
C ARG A 7 -4.06 6.94 -11.11
N PRO A 8 -4.76 7.75 -11.93
CA PRO A 8 -6.20 8.00 -11.78
C PRO A 8 -7.09 6.78 -12.07
N GLY A 9 -6.60 5.78 -12.81
CA GLY A 9 -7.38 4.58 -13.18
C GLY A 9 -7.41 3.47 -12.13
N VAL A 10 -6.80 3.66 -10.96
CA VAL A 10 -6.80 2.66 -9.88
C VAL A 10 -7.81 3.05 -8.82
N LYS A 11 -8.72 2.14 -8.46
CA LYS A 11 -9.62 2.31 -7.32
C LYS A 11 -8.87 1.93 -6.05
N TYR A 12 -8.61 2.90 -5.21
CA TYR A 12 -7.94 2.68 -3.94
C TYR A 12 -8.93 2.25 -2.86
N SER A 13 -8.58 1.20 -2.11
CA SER A 13 -9.35 0.65 -1.00
C SER A 13 -8.45 0.54 0.22
N PHE A 14 -8.90 1.07 1.36
CA PHE A 14 -8.14 1.07 2.61
C PHE A 14 -8.85 0.18 3.62
N LYS A 15 -8.09 -0.68 4.30
CA LYS A 15 -8.59 -1.54 5.37
C LYS A 15 -7.70 -1.43 6.59
N VAL A 16 -8.32 -1.27 7.75
CA VAL A 16 -7.60 -1.39 9.02
C VAL A 16 -7.54 -2.86 9.39
N VAL A 17 -6.36 -3.33 9.78
CA VAL A 17 -6.12 -4.70 10.25
C VAL A 17 -5.87 -4.64 11.74
N ASP A 18 -6.59 -5.48 12.48
CA ASP A 18 -6.46 -5.57 13.92
C ASP A 18 -5.18 -6.33 14.32
N LYS A 19 -4.04 -5.63 14.26
CA LYS A 19 -2.71 -6.11 14.63
C LYS A 19 -1.92 -4.98 15.29
N ASP A 20 -1.16 -5.31 16.32
CA ASP A 20 -0.36 -4.34 17.11
C ASP A 20 0.97 -3.96 16.46
N GLN A 21 1.35 -4.66 15.39
CA GLN A 21 2.56 -4.34 14.64
C GLN A 21 2.44 -2.97 13.96
N VAL A 22 3.45 -2.12 14.12
CA VAL A 22 3.59 -0.84 13.41
C VAL A 22 3.93 -1.12 11.94
N ASN A 23 2.90 -1.29 11.13
CA ASN A 23 3.07 -1.66 9.72
C ASN A 23 1.90 -1.19 8.85
N THR A 24 2.20 -1.03 7.57
CA THR A 24 1.23 -0.85 6.48
C THR A 24 1.78 -1.53 5.23
N PHE A 25 0.91 -1.96 4.33
CA PHE A 25 1.36 -2.50 3.06
C PHE A 25 0.31 -2.34 1.96
N ALA A 26 0.78 -2.16 0.74
CA ALA A 26 -0.05 -2.15 -0.45
C ALA A 26 0.05 -3.45 -1.26
N LEU A 27 -1.09 -3.93 -1.76
CA LEU A 27 -1.14 -4.97 -2.77
C LEU A 27 -1.32 -4.34 -4.18
N PRO A 28 -0.92 -5.06 -5.24
CA PRO A 28 -1.23 -4.65 -6.61
C PRO A 28 -2.72 -4.35 -6.79
N GLY A 29 -3.03 -3.29 -7.55
CA GLY A 29 -4.41 -2.93 -7.87
C GLY A 29 -5.07 -1.94 -6.88
N GLY A 30 -4.35 -1.41 -5.90
CA GLY A 30 -4.83 -0.30 -5.07
C GLY A 30 -5.42 -0.69 -3.72
N TRP A 31 -5.15 -1.89 -3.24
CA TRP A 31 -5.53 -2.28 -1.87
C TRP A 31 -4.42 -1.88 -0.90
N LEU A 32 -4.80 -1.17 0.16
CA LEU A 32 -3.91 -0.78 1.25
C LEU A 32 -4.45 -1.31 2.56
N TYR A 33 -3.54 -1.87 3.36
CA TYR A 33 -3.83 -2.42 4.67
C TYR A 33 -2.98 -1.68 5.69
N VAL A 34 -3.64 -1.13 6.71
CA VAL A 34 -3.01 -0.35 7.78
C VAL A 34 -3.22 -1.12 9.07
N ASN A 35 -2.16 -1.52 9.75
CA ASN A 35 -2.32 -2.17 11.04
C ASN A 35 -2.73 -1.15 12.11
N ARG A 36 -3.58 -1.56 13.06
CA ARG A 36 -3.94 -0.76 14.25
C ARG A 36 -2.69 -0.20 14.95
N GLY A 37 -1.65 -1.01 15.09
CA GLY A 37 -0.36 -0.61 15.69
C GLY A 37 0.22 0.66 15.08
N LEU A 38 0.18 0.81 13.75
CA LEU A 38 0.66 2.03 13.09
C LEU A 38 -0.17 3.27 13.45
N ILE A 39 -1.50 3.11 13.55
CA ILE A 39 -2.42 4.22 13.84
C ILE A 39 -2.22 4.74 15.26
N ILE A 40 -2.08 3.84 16.24
CA ILE A 40 -1.93 4.21 17.65
C ILE A 40 -0.54 4.72 18.00
N THR A 41 0.47 4.39 17.19
CA THR A 41 1.87 4.82 17.40
C THR A 41 2.16 6.17 16.76
N ALA A 42 1.48 6.55 15.67
CA ALA A 42 1.69 7.84 15.03
C ALA A 42 1.34 8.99 15.99
N GLU A 43 2.24 9.97 16.15
CA GLU A 43 2.04 11.09 17.08
C GLU A 43 1.05 12.13 16.51
N ASN A 44 0.92 12.16 15.20
CA ASN A 44 0.08 13.09 14.49
C ASN A 44 -0.40 12.51 13.14
N GLU A 45 -1.40 13.16 12.55
CA GLU A 45 -1.96 12.73 11.27
C GLU A 45 -0.91 12.79 10.14
N ALA A 46 0.06 13.72 10.20
CA ALA A 46 1.05 13.90 9.14
C ALA A 46 2.02 12.70 9.03
N GLU A 47 2.36 12.06 10.14
CA GLU A 47 3.16 10.84 10.16
C GLU A 47 2.43 9.67 9.53
N LEU A 48 1.19 9.42 9.97
CA LEU A 48 0.33 8.38 9.39
C LEU A 48 0.12 8.63 7.89
N ALA A 49 -0.12 9.88 7.52
CA ALA A 49 -0.25 10.36 6.15
C ALA A 49 1.00 10.12 5.31
N GLY A 50 2.20 10.37 5.86
CA GLY A 50 3.47 10.13 5.19
C GLY A 50 3.67 8.65 4.86
N VAL A 51 3.40 7.78 5.82
CA VAL A 51 3.53 6.32 5.68
C VAL A 51 2.50 5.76 4.69
N ILE A 52 1.24 6.21 4.75
CA ILE A 52 0.22 5.84 3.75
C ILE A 52 0.59 6.38 2.35
N GLY A 53 1.13 7.59 2.27
CA GLY A 53 1.60 8.20 1.03
C GLY A 53 2.73 7.39 0.38
N HIS A 54 3.68 6.89 1.18
CA HIS A 54 4.74 5.99 0.74
C HIS A 54 4.18 4.72 0.07
N GLU A 55 3.21 4.06 0.71
CA GLU A 55 2.55 2.87 0.16
C GLU A 55 1.74 3.15 -1.12
N ILE A 56 1.07 4.30 -1.22
CA ILE A 56 0.44 4.73 -2.48
C ILE A 56 1.50 4.88 -3.57
N GLY A 57 2.71 5.36 -3.24
CA GLY A 57 3.85 5.41 -4.13
C GLY A 57 4.24 4.04 -4.70
N HIS A 58 4.27 3.00 -3.88
CA HIS A 58 4.49 1.62 -4.35
C HIS A 58 3.43 1.15 -5.34
N VAL A 59 2.15 1.48 -5.10
CA VAL A 59 1.06 1.18 -6.05
C VAL A 59 1.28 1.93 -7.36
N VAL A 60 1.53 3.23 -7.31
CA VAL A 60 1.76 4.08 -8.49
C VAL A 60 2.92 3.52 -9.32
N GLY A 61 4.04 3.18 -8.69
CA GLY A 61 5.24 2.63 -9.31
C GLY A 61 5.14 1.18 -9.80
N LYS A 62 4.03 0.48 -9.53
CA LYS A 62 3.85 -0.96 -9.84
C LYS A 62 4.91 -1.84 -9.14
N HIS A 63 5.48 -1.43 -8.00
CA HIS A 63 6.60 -2.14 -7.38
C HIS A 63 6.23 -3.58 -7.01
N GLY A 64 5.10 -3.80 -6.32
CA GLY A 64 4.64 -5.15 -5.98
C GLY A 64 4.37 -6.03 -7.20
N ALA A 65 3.73 -5.49 -8.25
CA ALA A 65 3.49 -6.23 -9.49
C ALA A 65 4.80 -6.62 -10.19
N ARG A 66 5.77 -5.70 -10.26
CA ARG A 66 7.11 -5.97 -10.80
C ARG A 66 7.85 -7.03 -9.99
N GLN A 67 7.73 -7.01 -8.66
CA GLN A 67 8.34 -8.00 -7.79
C GLN A 67 7.75 -9.39 -8.01
N ILE A 68 6.43 -9.51 -8.09
CA ILE A 68 5.74 -10.77 -8.40
C ILE A 68 6.17 -11.28 -9.79
N SER A 69 6.17 -10.42 -10.81
CA SER A 69 6.62 -10.81 -12.16
C SER A 69 8.07 -11.29 -12.18
N LYS A 70 8.97 -10.65 -11.41
CA LYS A 70 10.36 -11.10 -11.29
C LYS A 70 10.50 -12.45 -10.58
N GLN A 71 9.68 -12.69 -9.55
CA GLN A 71 9.77 -13.91 -8.75
C GLN A 71 9.15 -15.12 -9.45
N TYR A 72 8.02 -14.94 -10.14
CA TYR A 72 7.24 -16.05 -10.67
C TYR A 72 7.22 -16.12 -12.20
N GLY A 73 7.51 -15.03 -12.93
CA GLY A 73 7.66 -15.05 -14.39
C GLY A 73 6.55 -15.81 -15.13
N LEU A 74 6.94 -16.75 -16.00
CA LEU A 74 6.04 -17.64 -16.75
C LEU A 74 5.21 -18.59 -15.87
N ALA A 75 5.62 -18.88 -14.63
CA ALA A 75 4.88 -19.77 -13.73
C ALA A 75 3.56 -19.16 -13.22
N MET A 76 3.32 -17.86 -13.46
CA MET A 76 2.01 -17.23 -13.21
C MET A 76 0.96 -17.54 -14.27
N LEU A 77 1.35 -18.09 -15.43
CA LEU A 77 0.46 -18.35 -16.58
C LEU A 77 -0.04 -19.80 -16.64
N VAL A 78 0.33 -20.64 -15.67
CA VAL A 78 0.04 -22.08 -15.62
C VAL A 78 -0.76 -22.41 -14.37
#